data_AF-R5Z3F0-F1
#
_entry.id   AF-R5Z3F0-F1
#
_cell.length_a   1.000
_cell.length_b   1.000
_cell.length_c   1.000
_cell.angle_alpha   90.00
_cell.angle_beta   90.00
_cell.angle_gamma   90.00
#
_symmetry.space_group_name_H-M   'P 1'
#
loop_
_entity.id
_entity.type
_entity.pdbx_description
1 polymer ?
#
loop_
_entity_poly.entity_id
_entity_poly.type
_entity_poly.pdbx_seq_one_letter_code
_entity_poly.pdbx_strand_id
1 'polypeptide(L)'
;MENDITLTSGFIINPNKSKIIIDGTYNNVKSTYTNNLESLEENVIKASTKNKEIILKNMNIISSSGYGVIYVPSHPNYSNVVVEYNNVNFTGIELSQNYYGTTKIIDSVIEVKDTNNVLAQKACDSNNVLIGGITSINSSAVDKPVIFLNDVIPSTLKIMPNSKVTITTKEELMNGTNRLDLIVGHGAEFLLTTGNGFSITTTHGARNVLIEEEAKFTFIENNHQRVPMWSVFGDFIVKENASLEIINTFMTTPTDNYNIYFKGTNQNFILDNPKYVNIYTKNANVIYTNNPVSFSLKFNRINMWISALNYTDAYKIDNEPALYWYKDNYFTSLKGTFTKDITTVTSHNLTKEELNKLPDITNFSFQDRKILTIGGIKTNIHPVNNTSNTFSGHTISFADVKIEYDNQILTASSDENGLFEINLDSPIEDNKIVKVTIYFNGCFSERKITTPFNGEITLLKVTGNIPFSTNKISTTPIILPKQNSTTITIVDSRINATKWKLYLSFNNPMIEQMGKVLIDSLAFKKFNNEIIKLSTIKKLVYEEENVGSNVELSNITFSTDKGLLLFPSKDLFLNEDYKTSVIWSIEY
;
A
#
# COMPACT_ATOMS: atom_id res chain seq x y z
N MET A 1 34.41 5.24 10.93
CA MET A 1 35.15 4.27 11.77
C MET A 1 36.17 3.66 10.86
N GLU A 2 37.44 3.67 11.24
CA GLU A 2 38.52 3.10 10.40
C GLU A 2 38.66 1.59 10.58
N ASN A 3 38.20 1.06 11.72
CA ASN A 3 38.27 -0.34 12.11
C ASN A 3 37.02 -0.74 12.88
N ASP A 4 36.86 -2.05 13.10
CA ASP A 4 35.89 -2.60 14.04
C ASP A 4 36.12 -2.07 15.47
N ILE A 5 35.03 -1.84 16.20
CA ILE A 5 35.06 -1.32 17.58
C ILE A 5 34.29 -2.28 18.48
N THR A 6 34.91 -2.69 19.59
CA THR A 6 34.22 -3.33 20.72
C THR A 6 34.13 -2.32 21.85
N LEU A 7 32.91 -2.04 22.33
CA LEU A 7 32.68 -1.13 23.44
C LEU A 7 33.18 -1.78 24.74
N THR A 8 34.06 -1.09 25.46
CA THR A 8 34.56 -1.53 26.79
C THR A 8 33.90 -0.81 27.95
N SER A 9 33.25 0.33 27.68
CA SER A 9 32.46 1.11 28.65
C SER A 9 31.54 2.09 27.90
N GLY A 10 30.39 2.42 28.46
CA GLY A 10 29.51 3.47 27.93
C GLY A 10 30.09 4.87 28.11
N PHE A 11 29.46 5.85 27.47
CA PHE A 11 29.81 7.27 27.62
C PHE A 11 28.64 8.18 27.22
N ILE A 12 28.65 9.41 27.74
CA ILE A 12 27.67 10.43 27.40
C ILE A 12 28.18 11.24 26.20
N ILE A 13 27.32 11.37 25.20
CA ILE A 13 27.58 12.20 24.03
C ILE A 13 27.74 13.67 24.44
N ASN A 14 28.74 14.34 23.87
CA ASN A 14 29.06 15.74 24.19
C ASN A 14 27.82 16.66 23.98
N PRO A 15 27.37 17.39 25.03
CA PRO A 15 26.19 18.25 24.95
C PRO A 15 26.35 19.49 24.06
N ASN A 16 27.57 19.82 23.62
CA ASN A 16 27.81 20.91 22.67
C ASN A 16 27.59 20.51 21.21
N LYS A 17 27.23 19.24 20.93
CA LYS A 17 26.97 18.74 19.59
C LYS A 17 25.47 18.47 19.42
N SER A 18 24.75 19.37 18.76
CA SER A 18 23.32 19.17 18.47
C SER A 18 23.08 18.01 17.49
N LYS A 19 23.95 17.87 16.48
CA LYS A 19 23.93 16.80 15.47
C LYS A 19 25.24 16.03 15.47
N ILE A 20 25.15 14.70 15.44
CA ILE A 20 26.30 13.79 15.36
C ILE A 20 26.03 12.75 14.28
N ILE A 21 27.09 12.41 13.54
CA ILE A 21 27.09 11.34 12.55
C ILE A 21 28.23 10.40 12.89
N ILE A 22 27.90 9.14 13.15
CA ILE A 22 28.82 8.03 13.30
C ILE A 22 28.73 7.23 12.01
N ASP A 23 29.71 7.43 11.11
CA ASP A 23 29.82 6.67 9.87
C ASP A 23 30.72 5.45 10.12
N GLY A 24 30.23 4.25 9.84
CA GLY A 24 30.99 3.01 9.98
C GLY A 24 31.87 2.69 8.78
N THR A 25 31.82 3.49 7.72
CA THR A 25 32.63 3.25 6.52
C THR A 25 33.90 4.08 6.51
N TYR A 26 35.01 3.46 6.13
CA TYR A 26 36.26 4.13 5.78
C TYR A 26 36.90 3.42 4.59
N ASN A 27 37.37 4.18 3.58
CA ASN A 27 37.90 3.63 2.32
C ASN A 27 37.00 2.56 1.67
N ASN A 28 35.67 2.78 1.68
CA ASN A 28 34.64 1.84 1.20
C ASN A 28 34.56 0.50 1.96
N VAL A 29 35.22 0.38 3.11
CA VAL A 29 35.12 -0.79 4.00
C VAL A 29 34.15 -0.47 5.14
N LYS A 30 33.11 -1.30 5.28
CA LYS A 30 32.06 -1.20 6.31
C LYS A 30 32.55 -1.89 7.60
N SER A 31 32.68 -1.14 8.69
CA SER A 31 33.14 -1.63 10.00
C SER A 31 31.99 -2.13 10.89
N THR A 32 32.34 -2.91 11.91
CA THR A 32 31.43 -3.49 12.90
C THR A 32 31.60 -2.83 14.27
N TYR A 33 30.48 -2.44 14.88
CA TYR A 33 30.41 -2.02 16.28
C TYR A 33 29.80 -3.14 17.13
N THR A 34 30.47 -3.53 18.20
CA THR A 34 30.04 -4.60 19.11
C THR A 34 29.86 -4.08 20.53
N ASN A 35 28.70 -4.32 21.14
CA ASN A 35 28.45 -4.11 22.56
C ASN A 35 27.91 -5.39 23.23
N ASN A 36 28.79 -6.09 23.93
CA ASN A 36 28.47 -7.33 24.67
C ASN A 36 28.55 -7.13 26.19
N LEU A 37 28.61 -5.88 26.65
CA LEU A 37 28.64 -5.57 28.08
C LEU A 37 27.30 -5.94 28.73
N GLU A 38 27.34 -6.09 30.05
CA GLU A 38 26.12 -6.26 30.84
C GLU A 38 25.17 -5.07 30.58
N SER A 39 23.87 -5.36 30.50
CA SER A 39 22.84 -4.39 30.12
C SER A 39 22.58 -3.38 31.24
N LEU A 40 23.51 -2.44 31.42
CA LEU A 40 23.50 -1.36 32.40
C LEU A 40 23.64 -0.01 31.69
N GLU A 41 23.10 1.05 32.31
CA GLU A 41 23.10 2.40 31.73
C GLU A 41 24.52 2.95 31.52
N GLU A 42 25.47 2.62 32.39
CA GLU A 42 26.88 3.00 32.28
C GLU A 42 27.64 2.27 31.16
N ASN A 43 27.04 1.23 30.57
CA ASN A 43 27.62 0.36 29.55
C ASN A 43 27.10 0.63 28.13
N VAL A 44 26.43 1.76 27.91
CA VAL A 44 25.86 2.16 26.61
C VAL A 44 26.22 3.59 26.24
N ILE A 45 26.15 3.92 24.94
CA ILE A 45 26.29 5.29 24.47
C ILE A 45 25.02 6.05 24.82
N LYS A 46 25.14 7.09 25.64
CA LYS A 46 24.00 7.84 26.19
C LYS A 46 23.87 9.23 25.56
N ALA A 47 22.65 9.59 25.17
CA ALA A 47 22.34 10.94 24.71
C ALA A 47 22.29 11.95 25.86
N SER A 48 22.76 13.16 25.60
CA SER A 48 22.56 14.34 26.46
C SER A 48 21.30 15.11 26.07
N THR A 49 20.75 15.92 26.98
CA THR A 49 19.53 16.73 26.75
C THR A 49 19.68 17.78 25.63
N LYS A 50 20.91 18.11 25.23
CA LYS A 50 21.20 19.08 24.16
C LYS A 50 21.38 18.44 22.79
N ASN A 51 21.54 17.12 22.71
CA ASN A 51 21.55 16.43 21.42
C ASN A 51 20.15 16.52 20.79
N LYS A 52 20.10 16.60 19.46
CA LYS A 52 18.87 16.66 18.67
C LYS A 52 18.82 15.57 17.61
N GLU A 53 19.96 15.24 17.02
CA GLU A 53 20.03 14.23 15.97
C GLU A 53 21.32 13.40 16.11
N ILE A 54 21.18 12.09 16.23
CA ILE A 54 22.29 11.13 16.32
C ILE A 54 22.09 10.13 15.19
N ILE A 55 23.00 10.13 14.22
CA ILE A 55 22.92 9.27 13.03
C ILE A 55 24.01 8.23 13.10
N LEU A 56 23.64 6.95 13.07
CA LEU A 56 24.54 5.83 12.85
C LEU A 56 24.31 5.36 11.42
N LYS A 57 25.37 5.35 10.61
CA LYS A 57 25.23 4.97 9.21
C LYS A 57 26.35 4.10 8.68
N ASN A 58 26.00 3.30 7.67
CA ASN A 58 26.93 2.43 6.95
C ASN A 58 27.77 1.55 7.89
N MET A 59 27.14 0.80 8.78
CA MET A 59 27.87 -0.06 9.73
C MET A 59 27.14 -1.37 10.04
N ASN A 60 27.89 -2.35 10.52
CA ASN A 60 27.31 -3.54 11.16
C ASN A 60 27.28 -3.30 12.67
N ILE A 61 26.24 -3.79 13.34
CA ILE A 61 26.08 -3.64 14.79
C ILE A 61 25.71 -4.98 15.40
N ILE A 62 26.45 -5.38 16.43
CA ILE A 62 26.16 -6.53 17.28
C ILE A 62 25.96 -6.03 18.71
N SER A 63 24.79 -6.24 19.31
CA SER A 63 24.50 -5.69 20.65
C SER A 63 23.65 -6.62 21.52
N SER A 64 24.12 -6.88 22.74
CA SER A 64 23.33 -7.52 23.81
C SER A 64 22.86 -6.53 24.89
N SER A 65 22.88 -5.23 24.59
CA SER A 65 22.37 -4.17 25.48
C SER A 65 20.85 -4.05 25.35
N GLY A 66 20.15 -4.15 26.47
CA GLY A 66 18.72 -3.83 26.58
C GLY A 66 18.43 -2.33 26.64
N TYR A 67 19.47 -1.49 26.65
CA TYR A 67 19.35 -0.03 26.54
C TYR A 67 19.46 0.46 25.08
N GLY A 68 19.38 -0.45 24.11
CA GLY A 68 19.65 -0.18 22.71
C GLY A 68 21.13 0.07 22.41
N VAL A 69 21.41 0.50 21.17
CA VAL A 69 22.74 0.93 20.72
C VAL A 69 23.05 2.33 21.25
N ILE A 70 22.06 3.23 21.14
CA ILE A 70 22.04 4.55 21.75
C ILE A 70 20.90 4.58 22.76
N TYR A 71 21.25 4.85 24.01
CA TYR A 71 20.27 5.09 25.06
C TYR A 71 19.91 6.57 25.12
N VAL A 72 18.63 6.87 24.91
CA VAL A 72 18.06 8.18 25.18
C VAL A 72 17.21 8.08 26.45
N PRO A 73 17.58 8.79 27.54
CA PRO A 73 16.86 8.70 28.80
C PRO A 73 15.37 8.97 28.67
N SER A 74 14.58 8.16 29.37
CA SER A 74 13.12 8.22 29.36
C SER A 74 12.59 9.44 30.14
N HIS A 75 12.80 10.63 29.58
CA HIS A 75 12.34 11.89 30.16
C HIS A 75 11.85 12.86 29.07
N PRO A 76 10.78 13.67 29.29
CA PRO A 76 10.22 14.58 28.29
C PRO A 76 11.21 15.58 27.66
N ASN A 77 12.28 15.93 28.37
CA ASN A 77 13.37 16.79 27.86
C ASN A 77 14.06 16.23 26.60
N TYR A 78 13.93 14.93 26.34
CA TYR A 78 14.49 14.25 25.19
C TYR A 78 13.49 14.05 24.03
N SER A 79 12.27 14.59 24.14
CA SER A 79 11.20 14.43 23.12
C SER A 79 11.57 14.86 21.70
N ASN A 80 12.56 15.74 21.55
CA ASN A 80 13.03 16.24 20.26
C ASN A 80 14.28 15.50 19.74
N VAL A 81 14.71 14.42 20.40
CA VAL A 81 15.88 13.64 19.98
C VAL A 81 15.47 12.64 18.91
N VAL A 82 16.15 12.71 17.77
CA VAL A 82 16.07 11.72 16.68
C VAL A 82 17.31 10.85 16.73
N VAL A 83 17.11 9.53 16.79
CA VAL A 83 18.17 8.54 16.57
C VAL A 83 17.89 7.87 15.23
N GLU A 84 18.79 8.06 14.26
CA GLU A 84 18.69 7.49 12.92
C GLU A 84 19.70 6.35 12.72
N TYR A 85 19.20 5.22 12.25
CA TYR A 85 19.99 4.09 11.75
C TYR A 85 19.81 4.01 10.24
N ASN A 86 20.89 4.26 9.48
CA ASN A 86 20.85 4.41 8.03
C ASN A 86 21.86 3.48 7.35
N ASN A 87 21.40 2.54 6.52
CA ASN A 87 22.28 1.51 5.93
C ASN A 87 23.02 0.68 7.02
N VAL A 88 22.28 0.29 8.06
CA VAL A 88 22.79 -0.50 9.19
C VAL A 88 22.35 -1.95 9.08
N ASN A 89 23.28 -2.86 9.36
CA ASN A 89 22.95 -4.27 9.60
C ASN A 89 23.04 -4.54 11.10
N PHE A 90 21.90 -4.70 11.76
CA PHE A 90 21.83 -4.94 13.20
C PHE A 90 21.56 -6.42 13.51
N THR A 91 22.27 -6.94 14.49
CA THR A 91 21.99 -8.23 15.13
C THR A 91 22.08 -8.04 16.64
N GLY A 92 21.00 -8.24 17.36
CA GLY A 92 21.04 -8.01 18.79
C GLY A 92 19.70 -8.18 19.47
N ILE A 93 19.65 -7.82 20.75
CA ILE A 93 18.42 -7.97 21.55
C ILE A 93 17.50 -6.74 21.49
N GLU A 94 18.07 -5.53 21.33
CA GLU A 94 17.34 -4.27 21.20
C GLU A 94 18.15 -3.24 20.41
N LEU A 95 17.56 -2.64 19.37
CA LEU A 95 18.25 -1.67 18.53
C LEU A 95 18.23 -0.27 19.17
N SER A 96 17.06 0.20 19.60
CA SER A 96 16.89 1.61 19.98
C SER A 96 16.02 1.80 21.20
N GLN A 97 16.50 2.60 22.15
CA GLN A 97 15.72 3.06 23.30
C GLN A 97 15.62 4.59 23.30
N ASN A 98 14.48 5.11 22.83
CA ASN A 98 14.19 6.53 22.66
C ASN A 98 12.72 6.87 23.03
N TYR A 99 12.33 6.54 24.26
CA TYR A 99 10.94 6.50 24.73
C TYR A 99 10.11 7.75 24.41
N TYR A 100 10.68 8.96 24.53
CA TYR A 100 9.97 10.22 24.25
C TYR A 100 10.25 10.77 22.85
N GLY A 101 11.33 10.32 22.20
CA GLY A 101 11.81 10.87 20.94
C GLY A 101 11.41 10.04 19.72
N THR A 102 12.23 10.15 18.68
CA THR A 102 12.02 9.51 17.38
C THR A 102 13.14 8.54 17.06
N THR A 103 12.79 7.28 16.75
CA THR A 103 13.70 6.35 16.08
C THR A 103 13.42 6.35 14.59
N LYS A 104 14.47 6.47 13.78
CA LYS A 104 14.38 6.44 12.32
C LYS A 104 15.25 5.31 11.77
N ILE A 105 14.70 4.46 10.92
CA ILE A 105 15.40 3.29 10.36
C ILE A 105 15.27 3.34 8.83
N ILE A 106 16.39 3.50 8.14
CA ILE A 106 16.44 3.72 6.68
C ILE A 106 17.41 2.75 6.05
N ASP A 107 17.01 2.11 4.94
CA ASP A 107 17.86 1.20 4.15
C ASP A 107 18.57 0.12 5.01
N SER A 108 17.92 -0.39 6.04
CA SER A 108 18.57 -1.20 7.09
C SER A 108 17.99 -2.62 7.21
N VAL A 109 18.80 -3.54 7.72
CA VAL A 109 18.41 -4.92 8.05
C VAL A 109 18.56 -5.11 9.55
N ILE A 110 17.45 -5.35 10.24
CA ILE A 110 17.39 -5.43 11.71
C ILE A 110 16.95 -6.84 12.12
N GLU A 111 17.88 -7.61 12.71
CA GLU A 111 17.61 -8.94 13.28
C GLU A 111 17.58 -8.87 14.81
N VAL A 112 16.39 -8.98 15.39
CA VAL A 112 16.18 -9.05 16.84
C VAL A 112 16.20 -10.51 17.27
N LYS A 113 17.28 -10.93 17.93
CA LYS A 113 17.52 -12.31 18.35
C LYS A 113 18.42 -12.41 19.57
N ASP A 114 18.37 -13.57 20.23
CA ASP A 114 19.25 -13.90 21.33
C ASP A 114 20.70 -13.67 20.92
N THR A 115 21.41 -12.89 21.72
CA THR A 115 22.78 -12.45 21.40
C THR A 115 23.57 -12.43 22.68
N ASN A 116 24.77 -13.02 22.66
CA ASN A 116 25.65 -13.08 23.83
C ASN A 116 24.96 -13.68 25.08
N ASN A 117 24.16 -14.74 24.89
CA ASN A 117 23.36 -15.39 25.95
C ASN A 117 22.32 -14.49 26.63
N VAL A 118 21.99 -13.33 26.05
CA VAL A 118 20.89 -12.49 26.50
C VAL A 118 19.71 -12.67 25.55
N LEU A 119 18.52 -12.85 26.12
CA LEU A 119 17.30 -13.05 25.37
C LEU A 119 16.93 -11.82 24.54
N ALA A 120 16.43 -12.07 23.34
CA ALA A 120 15.88 -11.06 22.45
C ALA A 120 14.76 -10.26 23.15
N GLN A 121 14.71 -8.95 22.89
CA GLN A 121 13.66 -8.07 23.41
C GLN A 121 12.80 -7.52 22.28
N LYS A 122 13.11 -6.33 21.78
CA LYS A 122 12.28 -5.58 20.84
C LYS A 122 13.17 -4.80 19.88
N ALA A 123 12.69 -4.43 18.70
CA ALA A 123 13.47 -3.59 17.82
C ALA A 123 13.59 -2.17 18.39
N CYS A 124 12.48 -1.59 18.87
CA CYS A 124 12.46 -0.21 19.31
C CYS A 124 11.60 0.01 20.54
N ASP A 125 12.05 0.93 21.39
CA ASP A 125 11.25 1.62 22.39
C ASP A 125 11.19 3.10 22.03
N SER A 126 10.06 3.65 21.57
CA SER A 126 10.01 5.03 21.06
C SER A 126 8.63 5.67 21.07
N ASN A 127 8.58 7.00 21.09
CA ASN A 127 7.31 7.70 20.83
C ASN A 127 6.99 7.74 19.33
N ASN A 128 7.97 8.05 18.49
CA ASN A 128 7.80 8.04 17.04
C ASN A 128 8.78 7.06 16.39
N VAL A 129 8.28 6.29 15.43
CA VAL A 129 9.08 5.36 14.62
C VAL A 129 8.87 5.68 13.15
N LEU A 130 9.94 6.02 12.45
CA LEU A 130 9.95 6.33 11.03
C LEU A 130 10.77 5.25 10.31
N ILE A 131 10.17 4.52 9.37
CA ILE A 131 10.87 3.44 8.65
C ILE A 131 10.82 3.75 7.15
N GLY A 132 11.97 3.74 6.49
CA GLY A 132 12.07 4.13 5.08
C GLY A 132 13.13 3.38 4.30
N GLY A 133 13.24 3.73 3.01
CA GLY A 133 14.15 3.06 2.10
C GLY A 133 13.77 1.59 1.89
N ILE A 134 14.75 0.73 1.62
CA ILE A 134 14.55 -0.73 1.60
C ILE A 134 14.95 -1.28 2.96
N THR A 135 13.98 -1.46 3.86
CA THR A 135 14.23 -1.87 5.25
C THR A 135 13.52 -3.17 5.60
N SER A 136 14.21 -4.04 6.35
CA SER A 136 13.62 -5.25 6.93
C SER A 136 13.87 -5.31 8.44
N ILE A 137 12.85 -5.72 9.20
CA ILE A 137 12.93 -5.99 10.62
C ILE A 137 12.37 -7.39 10.87
N ASN A 138 13.19 -8.27 11.42
CA ASN A 138 12.81 -9.63 11.78
C ASN A 138 13.02 -9.82 13.27
N SER A 139 11.98 -10.23 13.99
CA SER A 139 12.05 -10.50 15.43
C SER A 139 11.79 -11.96 15.73
N SER A 140 12.72 -12.55 16.47
CA SER A 140 12.61 -13.89 17.06
C SER A 140 12.33 -13.85 18.56
N ALA A 141 12.08 -12.66 19.12
CA ALA A 141 11.74 -12.51 20.52
C ALA A 141 10.45 -13.25 20.88
N VAL A 142 10.40 -13.75 22.11
CA VAL A 142 9.27 -14.50 22.67
C VAL A 142 8.56 -13.62 23.69
N ASP A 143 7.24 -13.55 23.63
CA ASP A 143 6.40 -12.71 24.51
C ASP A 143 6.81 -11.22 24.52
N LYS A 144 7.30 -10.71 23.38
CA LYS A 144 7.71 -9.30 23.21
C LYS A 144 7.19 -8.72 21.88
N PRO A 145 6.69 -7.48 21.89
CA PRO A 145 6.35 -6.78 20.66
C PRO A 145 7.62 -6.40 19.89
N VAL A 146 7.50 -6.20 18.58
CA VAL A 146 8.58 -5.63 17.77
C VAL A 146 8.86 -4.18 18.20
N ILE A 147 7.81 -3.41 18.49
CA ILE A 147 7.88 -1.99 18.85
C ILE A 147 7.11 -1.72 20.14
N PHE A 148 7.79 -1.18 21.14
CA PHE A 148 7.13 -0.58 22.29
C PHE A 148 6.95 0.92 22.06
N LEU A 149 5.72 1.40 22.24
CA LEU A 149 5.35 2.79 22.00
C LEU A 149 5.01 3.51 23.31
N ASN A 150 5.23 4.81 23.32
CA ASN A 150 4.98 5.65 24.49
C ASN A 150 3.50 5.61 24.92
N ASP A 151 3.28 5.34 26.21
CA ASP A 151 1.94 5.21 26.80
C ASP A 151 1.35 6.55 27.30
N VAL A 152 2.16 7.61 27.38
CA VAL A 152 1.79 8.91 27.95
C VAL A 152 1.27 9.90 26.89
N ILE A 153 1.87 9.90 25.70
CA ILE A 153 1.58 10.87 24.62
C ILE A 153 1.23 10.17 23.30
N PRO A 154 0.59 10.86 22.33
CA PRO A 154 0.32 10.27 21.03
C PRO A 154 1.62 9.89 20.32
N SER A 155 1.62 8.70 19.74
CA SER A 155 2.75 8.08 19.07
C SER A 155 2.51 7.97 17.57
N THR A 156 3.57 7.84 16.78
CA THR A 156 3.46 7.66 15.31
C THR A 156 4.32 6.50 14.85
N LEU A 157 3.76 5.63 14.02
CA LEU A 157 4.52 4.71 13.17
C LEU A 157 4.28 5.12 11.73
N LYS A 158 5.32 5.62 11.06
CA LYS A 158 5.23 6.05 9.66
C LYS A 158 6.18 5.25 8.79
N ILE A 159 5.61 4.56 7.81
CA ILE A 159 6.36 4.07 6.67
C ILE A 159 6.54 5.24 5.71
N MET A 160 7.78 5.60 5.45
CA MET A 160 8.13 6.77 4.66
C MET A 160 7.70 6.58 3.20
N PRO A 161 7.36 7.67 2.47
CA PRO A 161 7.00 7.58 1.06
C PRO A 161 8.02 6.81 0.22
N ASN A 162 7.55 6.14 -0.83
CA ASN A 162 8.39 5.40 -1.79
C ASN A 162 9.30 4.32 -1.16
N SER A 163 8.99 3.87 0.05
CA SER A 163 9.83 2.91 0.79
C SER A 163 9.28 1.50 0.65
N LYS A 164 10.16 0.50 0.76
CA LYS A 164 9.78 -0.90 0.85
C LYS A 164 10.20 -1.46 2.20
N VAL A 165 9.21 -1.70 3.05
CA VAL A 165 9.41 -2.13 4.43
C VAL A 165 8.78 -3.48 4.66
N THR A 166 9.54 -4.40 5.27
CA THR A 166 9.03 -5.69 5.74
C THR A 166 9.28 -5.83 7.23
N ILE A 167 8.24 -6.18 7.99
CA ILE A 167 8.34 -6.53 9.41
C ILE A 167 7.78 -7.94 9.61
N THR A 168 8.57 -8.82 10.21
CA THR A 168 8.17 -10.21 10.51
C THR A 168 8.42 -10.53 11.97
N THR A 169 7.42 -11.14 12.62
CA THR A 169 7.51 -11.64 14.00
C THR A 169 6.55 -12.80 14.21
N LYS A 170 6.82 -13.64 15.22
CA LYS A 170 5.86 -14.65 15.72
C LYS A 170 4.90 -14.08 16.78
N GLU A 171 5.21 -12.90 17.29
CA GLU A 171 4.44 -12.19 18.30
C GLU A 171 3.58 -11.09 17.64
N GLU A 172 3.25 -10.03 18.38
CA GLU A 172 2.57 -8.83 17.90
C GLU A 172 3.53 -7.76 17.35
N LEU A 173 3.01 -6.84 16.53
CA LEU A 173 3.78 -5.68 16.07
C LEU A 173 4.13 -4.74 17.23
N MET A 174 3.13 -4.32 18.00
CA MET A 174 3.28 -3.22 18.95
C MET A 174 2.57 -3.43 20.28
N ASN A 175 3.05 -2.69 21.29
CA ASN A 175 2.42 -2.57 22.59
C ASN A 175 2.61 -1.15 23.17
N GLY A 176 1.86 -0.83 24.22
CA GLY A 176 2.05 0.37 25.05
C GLY A 176 0.98 1.45 24.93
N THR A 177 0.23 1.54 23.82
CA THR A 177 -0.71 2.66 23.63
C THR A 177 -1.88 2.33 22.70
N ASN A 178 -2.98 3.06 22.84
CA ASN A 178 -4.05 3.18 21.84
C ASN A 178 -4.02 4.52 21.09
N ARG A 179 -2.98 5.32 21.30
CA ARG A 179 -2.82 6.68 20.74
C ARG A 179 -1.84 6.71 19.57
N LEU A 180 -1.68 5.58 18.87
CA LEU A 180 -0.78 5.44 17.72
C LEU A 180 -1.45 5.93 16.42
N ASP A 181 -0.83 6.86 15.71
CA ASP A 181 -1.14 7.08 14.29
C ASP A 181 -0.25 6.19 13.42
N LEU A 182 -0.86 5.26 12.68
CA LEU A 182 -0.19 4.47 11.64
C LEU A 182 -0.36 5.16 10.30
N ILE A 183 0.76 5.49 9.65
CA ILE A 183 0.77 6.11 8.32
C ILE A 183 1.62 5.26 7.38
N VAL A 184 1.02 4.77 6.30
CA VAL A 184 1.76 4.19 5.17
C VAL A 184 1.82 5.25 4.08
N GLY A 185 3.00 5.88 3.95
CA GLY A 185 3.21 7.02 3.06
C GLY A 185 3.01 6.67 1.59
N HIS A 186 2.73 7.68 0.77
CA HIS A 186 2.39 7.48 -0.64
C HIS A 186 3.47 6.69 -1.40
N GLY A 187 3.01 5.80 -2.27
CA GLY A 187 3.88 4.91 -3.04
C GLY A 187 4.72 3.93 -2.24
N ALA A 188 4.56 3.83 -0.91
CA ALA A 188 5.30 2.88 -0.09
C ALA A 188 4.68 1.48 -0.12
N GLU A 189 5.51 0.45 -0.01
CA GLU A 189 5.13 -0.94 0.19
C GLU A 189 5.45 -1.36 1.63
N PHE A 190 4.44 -1.71 2.41
CA PHE A 190 4.59 -2.24 3.76
C PHE A 190 4.03 -3.66 3.82
N LEU A 191 4.89 -4.63 4.13
CA LEU A 191 4.51 -6.01 4.44
C LEU A 191 4.72 -6.25 5.94
N LEU A 192 3.63 -6.54 6.65
CA LEU A 192 3.63 -6.92 8.05
C LEU A 192 3.16 -8.37 8.18
N THR A 193 3.99 -9.24 8.73
CA THR A 193 3.62 -10.61 9.08
C THR A 193 3.80 -10.83 10.57
N THR A 194 2.72 -11.19 11.25
CA THR A 194 2.72 -11.44 12.70
C THR A 194 2.11 -12.81 13.01
N GLY A 195 2.44 -13.35 14.19
CA GLY A 195 1.70 -14.49 14.73
C GLY A 195 0.52 -14.05 15.60
N ASN A 196 0.70 -12.97 16.37
CA ASN A 196 -0.26 -12.53 17.39
C ASN A 196 -0.90 -11.17 17.03
N GLY A 197 -1.25 -10.95 15.76
CA GLY A 197 -1.93 -9.72 15.33
C GLY A 197 -1.10 -8.44 15.54
N PHE A 198 -1.78 -7.30 15.71
CA PHE A 198 -1.16 -5.98 15.78
C PHE A 198 -0.68 -5.63 17.19
N SER A 199 -1.42 -6.06 18.23
CA SER A 199 -1.11 -5.81 19.64
C SER A 199 -1.58 -6.95 20.54
N ILE A 200 -0.91 -7.17 21.67
CA ILE A 200 -1.21 -8.25 22.63
C ILE A 200 -2.50 -8.04 23.44
N THR A 201 -2.99 -6.80 23.53
CA THR A 201 -4.22 -6.48 24.26
C THR A 201 -5.24 -5.80 23.36
N THR A 202 -6.50 -5.87 23.77
CA THR A 202 -7.57 -5.14 23.09
C THR A 202 -7.60 -3.64 23.45
N THR A 203 -6.80 -3.20 24.43
CA THR A 203 -6.75 -1.79 24.87
C THR A 203 -5.64 -1.01 24.18
N HIS A 204 -4.83 -1.66 23.35
CA HIS A 204 -3.79 -1.05 22.52
C HIS A 204 -4.13 -1.21 21.04
N GLY A 205 -3.50 -0.41 20.19
CA GLY A 205 -3.74 -0.41 18.75
C GLY A 205 -3.60 0.97 18.13
N ALA A 206 -4.17 1.15 16.95
CA ALA A 206 -4.06 2.40 16.21
C ALA A 206 -5.19 3.37 16.59
N ARG A 207 -4.84 4.61 16.97
CA ARG A 207 -5.76 5.73 16.97
C ARG A 207 -6.23 6.01 15.54
N ASN A 208 -5.32 6.39 14.66
CA ASN A 208 -5.67 6.61 13.26
C ASN A 208 -4.85 5.71 12.35
N VAL A 209 -5.46 5.30 11.24
CA VAL A 209 -4.82 4.55 10.17
C VAL A 209 -4.99 5.36 8.89
N LEU A 210 -3.88 5.70 8.25
CA LEU A 210 -3.84 6.36 6.95
C LEU A 210 -2.96 5.57 6.00
N ILE A 211 -3.57 5.01 4.96
CA ILE A 211 -2.87 4.44 3.81
C ILE A 211 -2.99 5.47 2.69
N GLU A 212 -1.88 6.17 2.40
CA GLU A 212 -1.83 7.25 1.42
C GLU A 212 -1.90 6.75 -0.03
N GLU A 213 -2.01 7.68 -0.97
CA GLU A 213 -2.17 7.40 -2.40
C GLU A 213 -1.08 6.47 -2.94
N GLU A 214 -1.45 5.53 -3.82
CA GLU A 214 -0.53 4.55 -4.43
C GLU A 214 0.24 3.64 -3.45
N ALA A 215 0.02 3.76 -2.14
CA ALA A 215 0.68 2.91 -1.16
C ALA A 215 0.08 1.50 -1.15
N LYS A 216 0.89 0.50 -0.80
CA LYS A 216 0.47 -0.88 -0.58
C LYS A 216 0.76 -1.28 0.86
N PHE A 217 -0.27 -1.71 1.58
CA PHE A 217 -0.12 -2.32 2.89
C PHE A 217 -0.70 -3.73 2.91
N THR A 218 0.13 -4.71 3.22
CA THR A 218 -0.27 -6.11 3.41
C THR A 218 0.01 -6.49 4.86
N PHE A 219 -1.03 -6.83 5.61
CA PHE A 219 -0.96 -7.32 6.98
C PHE A 219 -1.46 -8.76 7.04
N ILE A 220 -0.56 -9.68 7.39
CA ILE A 220 -0.82 -11.12 7.51
C ILE A 220 -0.68 -11.53 8.98
N GLU A 221 -1.71 -12.19 9.51
CA GLU A 221 -1.65 -12.94 10.76
C GLU A 221 -1.65 -14.43 10.42
N ASN A 222 -0.65 -15.18 10.90
CA ASN A 222 -0.47 -16.61 10.58
C ASN A 222 -0.64 -17.55 11.78
N ASN A 223 -0.88 -16.99 12.96
CA ASN A 223 -1.28 -17.71 14.15
C ASN A 223 -2.48 -16.97 14.76
N HIS A 224 -2.72 -17.12 16.06
CA HIS A 224 -3.81 -16.45 16.73
C HIS A 224 -3.55 -16.33 18.24
N GLN A 225 -4.07 -15.24 18.80
CA GLN A 225 -4.36 -15.06 20.21
C GLN A 225 -5.76 -14.45 20.38
N ARG A 226 -6.43 -14.66 21.52
CA ARG A 226 -7.84 -14.27 21.79
C ARG A 226 -8.09 -12.75 21.92
N VAL A 227 -7.61 -11.99 20.95
CA VAL A 227 -7.83 -10.56 20.71
C VAL A 227 -8.08 -10.38 19.21
N PRO A 228 -8.68 -9.28 18.73
CA PRO A 228 -8.77 -9.03 17.29
C PRO A 228 -7.38 -8.89 16.68
N MET A 229 -7.25 -9.19 15.39
CA MET A 229 -6.02 -8.97 14.63
C MET A 229 -5.60 -7.49 14.70
N TRP A 230 -6.57 -6.57 14.68
CA TRP A 230 -6.30 -5.14 14.76
C TRP A 230 -7.38 -4.35 15.48
N SER A 231 -7.02 -3.70 16.59
CA SER A 231 -7.88 -2.71 17.27
C SER A 231 -7.61 -1.30 16.74
N VAL A 232 -8.69 -0.58 16.40
CA VAL A 232 -8.65 0.79 15.86
C VAL A 232 -9.56 1.69 16.72
N PHE A 233 -9.06 2.86 17.13
CA PHE A 233 -9.71 3.77 18.08
C PHE A 233 -10.20 5.10 17.48
N GLY A 234 -9.85 5.38 16.24
CA GLY A 234 -10.21 6.59 15.48
C GLY A 234 -10.46 6.25 14.02
N ASP A 235 -9.96 7.08 13.11
CA ASP A 235 -10.26 6.97 11.68
C ASP A 235 -9.42 5.91 10.98
N PHE A 236 -10.04 5.21 10.03
CA PHE A 236 -9.39 4.27 9.15
C PHE A 236 -9.61 4.71 7.70
N ILE A 237 -8.54 5.19 7.06
CA ILE A 237 -8.61 5.84 5.76
C ILE A 237 -7.68 5.14 4.77
N VAL A 238 -8.25 4.70 3.64
CA VAL A 238 -7.51 4.20 2.48
C VAL A 238 -7.76 5.14 1.30
N LYS A 239 -6.68 5.73 0.79
CA LYS A 239 -6.73 6.76 -0.26
C LYS A 239 -6.76 6.18 -1.67
N GLU A 240 -6.87 7.08 -2.64
CA GLU A 240 -6.99 6.75 -4.06
C GLU A 240 -5.81 5.89 -4.54
N ASN A 241 -6.13 4.86 -5.33
CA ASN A 241 -5.19 3.88 -5.86
C ASN A 241 -4.34 3.11 -4.82
N ALA A 242 -4.56 3.34 -3.52
CA ALA A 242 -3.91 2.56 -2.49
C ALA A 242 -4.42 1.11 -2.49
N SER A 243 -3.60 0.21 -1.97
CA SER A 243 -3.86 -1.22 -1.89
C SER A 243 -3.76 -1.68 -0.43
N LEU A 244 -4.78 -2.38 0.06
CA LEU A 244 -4.81 -2.90 1.42
C LEU A 244 -5.18 -4.39 1.45
N GLU A 245 -4.37 -5.19 2.11
CA GLU A 245 -4.65 -6.59 2.39
C GLU A 245 -4.57 -6.84 3.89
N ILE A 246 -5.63 -7.39 4.49
CA ILE A 246 -5.65 -7.79 5.90
C ILE A 246 -6.11 -9.24 5.96
N ILE A 247 -5.15 -10.15 6.11
CA ILE A 247 -5.36 -11.57 5.88
C ILE A 247 -5.06 -12.34 7.16
N ASN A 248 -6.08 -12.98 7.72
CA ASN A 248 -5.88 -13.99 8.74
C ASN A 248 -5.79 -15.37 8.05
N THR A 249 -4.60 -15.96 8.09
CA THR A 249 -4.31 -17.27 7.47
C THR A 249 -4.44 -18.44 8.45
N PHE A 250 -4.80 -18.18 9.71
CA PHE A 250 -5.04 -19.22 10.70
C PHE A 250 -6.45 -19.80 10.53
N MET A 251 -6.58 -20.97 9.90
CA MET A 251 -7.89 -21.51 9.49
C MET A 251 -8.82 -21.89 10.67
N THR A 252 -8.26 -22.10 11.86
CA THR A 252 -9.01 -22.41 13.09
C THR A 252 -9.24 -21.18 13.96
N THR A 253 -9.13 -19.97 13.39
CA THR A 253 -9.38 -18.70 14.07
C THR A 253 -10.74 -18.69 14.77
N PRO A 254 -10.83 -18.34 16.07
CA PRO A 254 -12.08 -18.15 16.79
C PRO A 254 -12.98 -17.06 16.19
N THR A 255 -14.28 -17.12 16.47
CA THR A 255 -15.27 -16.19 15.91
C THR A 255 -15.15 -14.75 16.40
N ASP A 256 -14.41 -14.51 17.48
CA ASP A 256 -14.15 -13.20 18.11
C ASP A 256 -12.81 -12.57 17.69
N ASN A 257 -12.03 -13.22 16.83
CA ASN A 257 -10.80 -12.68 16.26
C ASN A 257 -11.09 -11.90 14.97
N TYR A 258 -11.74 -10.76 15.13
CA TYR A 258 -12.05 -9.86 14.02
C TYR A 258 -10.77 -9.35 13.35
N ASN A 259 -10.77 -9.20 12.02
CA ASN A 259 -9.61 -8.57 11.36
C ASN A 259 -9.46 -7.11 11.80
N ILE A 260 -10.56 -6.35 11.82
CA ILE A 260 -10.61 -4.99 12.34
C ILE A 260 -11.69 -4.88 13.41
N TYR A 261 -11.31 -4.42 14.61
CA TYR A 261 -12.24 -4.03 15.66
C TYR A 261 -12.13 -2.53 15.94
N PHE A 262 -13.17 -1.79 15.56
CA PHE A 262 -13.35 -0.39 15.96
C PHE A 262 -13.83 -0.29 17.42
N LYS A 263 -13.02 0.35 18.27
CA LYS A 263 -13.23 0.44 19.73
C LYS A 263 -13.45 1.85 20.27
N GLY A 264 -13.22 2.86 19.44
CA GLY A 264 -13.36 4.26 19.81
C GLY A 264 -14.78 4.80 19.73
N THR A 265 -14.87 6.12 19.70
CA THR A 265 -16.12 6.89 19.51
C THR A 265 -15.94 7.85 18.35
N ASN A 266 -16.98 8.09 17.55
CA ASN A 266 -16.95 8.99 16.38
C ASN A 266 -15.90 8.58 15.32
N GLN A 267 -15.76 7.28 15.10
CA GLN A 267 -14.79 6.72 14.16
C GLN A 267 -15.34 6.75 12.73
N ASN A 268 -14.45 6.95 11.76
CA ASN A 268 -14.79 6.88 10.34
C ASN A 268 -14.04 5.74 9.64
N PHE A 269 -14.75 4.96 8.84
CA PHE A 269 -14.20 4.00 7.89
C PHE A 269 -14.33 4.56 6.47
N ILE A 270 -13.22 5.01 5.89
CA ILE A 270 -13.19 5.73 4.62
C ILE A 270 -12.34 4.98 3.61
N LEU A 271 -12.97 4.58 2.50
CA LEU A 271 -12.30 4.00 1.35
C LEU A 271 -12.55 4.94 0.16
N ASP A 272 -11.52 5.67 -0.28
CA ASP A 272 -11.63 6.71 -1.29
C ASP A 272 -11.00 6.25 -2.61
N ASN A 273 -11.74 5.47 -3.39
CA ASN A 273 -11.29 4.89 -4.66
C ASN A 273 -9.96 4.10 -4.56
N PRO A 274 -9.83 3.14 -3.62
CA PRO A 274 -8.64 2.31 -3.56
C PRO A 274 -8.50 1.47 -4.84
N LYS A 275 -7.26 1.11 -5.19
CA LYS A 275 -6.99 0.19 -6.30
C LYS A 275 -7.56 -1.18 -5.97
N TYR A 276 -7.28 -1.68 -4.76
CA TYR A 276 -8.00 -2.80 -4.18
C TYR A 276 -7.94 -2.81 -2.65
N VAL A 277 -8.93 -3.45 -2.04
CA VAL A 277 -8.94 -3.84 -0.63
C VAL A 277 -9.30 -5.32 -0.56
N ASN A 278 -8.59 -6.12 0.22
CA ASN A 278 -8.93 -7.51 0.47
C ASN A 278 -8.79 -7.81 1.97
N ILE A 279 -9.91 -8.08 2.64
CA ILE A 279 -9.93 -8.47 4.04
C ILE A 279 -10.52 -9.87 4.13
N TYR A 280 -9.78 -10.79 4.75
CA TYR A 280 -10.12 -12.20 4.82
C TYR A 280 -9.96 -12.75 6.24
N THR A 281 -10.99 -13.50 6.67
CA THR A 281 -10.94 -14.42 7.82
C THR A 281 -11.82 -15.63 7.55
N LYS A 282 -11.45 -16.79 8.12
CA LYS A 282 -12.19 -18.03 7.93
C LYS A 282 -13.52 -18.04 8.71
N ASN A 283 -13.50 -17.65 9.98
CA ASN A 283 -14.63 -17.84 10.91
C ASN A 283 -15.14 -16.54 11.54
N ALA A 284 -14.28 -15.54 11.76
CA ALA A 284 -14.66 -14.27 12.41
C ALA A 284 -15.34 -13.29 11.43
N ASN A 285 -15.72 -12.11 11.90
CA ASN A 285 -16.15 -11.04 11.02
C ASN A 285 -14.95 -10.18 10.61
N VAL A 286 -14.89 -9.77 9.33
CA VAL A 286 -13.82 -8.90 8.82
C VAL A 286 -13.78 -7.56 9.53
N ILE A 287 -14.95 -7.04 9.91
CA ILE A 287 -15.10 -5.78 10.62
C ILE A 287 -16.09 -5.98 11.76
N TYR A 288 -15.75 -5.44 12.93
CA TYR A 288 -16.60 -5.45 14.11
C TYR A 288 -16.52 -4.12 14.86
N THR A 289 -17.61 -3.74 15.53
CA THR A 289 -17.66 -2.58 16.42
C THR A 289 -18.82 -2.68 17.40
N ASN A 290 -18.65 -2.18 18.63
CA ASN A 290 -19.79 -1.98 19.53
C ASN A 290 -20.43 -0.60 19.33
N ASN A 291 -19.58 0.42 19.13
CA ASN A 291 -20.02 1.80 18.98
C ASN A 291 -20.34 2.09 17.51
N PRO A 292 -21.26 3.03 17.22
CA PRO A 292 -21.51 3.44 15.84
C PRO A 292 -20.25 3.95 15.15
N VAL A 293 -19.97 3.40 13.97
CA VAL A 293 -18.90 3.85 13.07
C VAL A 293 -19.55 4.39 11.80
N SER A 294 -19.14 5.60 11.40
CA SER A 294 -19.55 6.18 10.11
C SER A 294 -18.72 5.57 8.99
N PHE A 295 -19.32 5.24 7.87
CA PHE A 295 -18.59 4.81 6.69
C PHE A 295 -18.82 5.74 5.50
N SER A 296 -17.77 5.92 4.70
CA SER A 296 -17.81 6.62 3.41
C SER A 296 -16.97 5.87 2.41
N LEU A 297 -17.63 5.19 1.48
CA LEU A 297 -16.99 4.33 0.49
C LEU A 297 -17.18 4.93 -0.90
N LYS A 298 -16.10 5.02 -1.65
CA LYS A 298 -16.06 5.34 -3.07
C LYS A 298 -15.26 4.23 -3.75
N PHE A 299 -15.84 3.52 -4.70
CA PHE A 299 -15.21 2.33 -5.29
C PHE A 299 -15.71 2.03 -6.71
N ASN A 300 -14.93 1.27 -7.47
CA ASN A 300 -15.39 0.67 -8.73
C ASN A 300 -16.40 -0.43 -8.44
N ARG A 301 -16.00 -1.41 -7.63
CA ARG A 301 -16.82 -2.53 -7.21
C ARG A 301 -16.46 -2.97 -5.79
N ILE A 302 -17.47 -3.39 -5.05
CA ILE A 302 -17.36 -4.02 -3.74
C ILE A 302 -18.00 -5.41 -3.80
N ASN A 303 -17.39 -6.39 -3.14
CA ASN A 303 -17.85 -7.78 -3.09
C ASN A 303 -17.78 -8.29 -1.65
N MET A 304 -18.77 -9.07 -1.24
CA MET A 304 -18.90 -9.57 0.14
C MET A 304 -19.32 -11.04 0.18
N TRP A 305 -18.65 -11.80 1.03
CA TRP A 305 -18.98 -13.20 1.32
C TRP A 305 -19.48 -13.35 2.74
N ILE A 306 -20.54 -14.14 2.91
CA ILE A 306 -21.12 -14.53 4.21
C ILE A 306 -20.44 -15.76 4.82
N SER A 307 -19.65 -16.48 4.01
CA SER A 307 -18.89 -17.67 4.41
C SER A 307 -17.56 -17.70 3.65
N ALA A 308 -16.51 -18.24 4.26
CA ALA A 308 -15.20 -18.36 3.63
C ALA A 308 -14.76 -19.82 3.46
N LEU A 309 -14.23 -20.17 2.27
CA LEU A 309 -13.40 -21.35 2.10
C LEU A 309 -12.04 -21.13 2.78
N ASN A 310 -11.18 -22.15 2.81
CA ASN A 310 -9.81 -21.96 3.28
C ASN A 310 -9.11 -20.91 2.40
N TYR A 311 -8.15 -20.17 2.95
CA TYR A 311 -7.58 -19.01 2.27
C TYR A 311 -7.07 -19.32 0.86
N THR A 312 -6.41 -20.48 0.70
CA THR A 312 -5.88 -20.94 -0.59
C THR A 312 -6.95 -21.19 -1.64
N ASP A 313 -8.22 -21.33 -1.26
CA ASP A 313 -9.36 -21.63 -2.13
C ASP A 313 -10.44 -20.54 -2.11
N ALA A 314 -10.31 -19.57 -1.22
CA ALA A 314 -11.23 -18.45 -1.10
C ALA A 314 -11.19 -17.58 -2.36
N TYR A 315 -12.34 -16.96 -2.68
CA TYR A 315 -12.51 -15.94 -3.74
C TYR A 315 -11.95 -16.34 -5.13
N LYS A 316 -11.83 -17.65 -5.39
CA LYS A 316 -11.54 -18.23 -6.72
C LYS A 316 -12.77 -18.21 -7.63
N ILE A 317 -12.57 -18.62 -8.89
CA ILE A 317 -13.59 -18.68 -9.96
C ILE A 317 -14.88 -19.44 -9.58
N ASP A 318 -14.77 -20.40 -8.65
CA ASP A 318 -15.87 -21.22 -8.14
C ASP A 318 -16.43 -20.73 -6.79
N ASN A 319 -15.90 -19.63 -6.27
CA ASN A 319 -16.31 -19.04 -4.99
C ASN A 319 -16.75 -17.58 -5.16
N GLU A 320 -17.89 -17.40 -5.80
CA GLU A 320 -18.50 -16.08 -6.06
C GLU A 320 -18.98 -15.37 -4.79
N PRO A 321 -18.99 -14.02 -4.77
CA PRO A 321 -19.54 -13.25 -3.66
C PRO A 321 -21.06 -13.40 -3.57
N ALA A 322 -21.57 -13.42 -2.33
CA ALA A 322 -23.01 -13.42 -2.08
C ALA A 322 -23.66 -12.05 -2.39
N LEU A 323 -22.90 -10.97 -2.22
CA LEU A 323 -23.37 -9.60 -2.41
C LEU A 323 -22.31 -8.75 -3.10
N TYR A 324 -22.75 -7.86 -3.99
CA TYR A 324 -21.86 -6.99 -4.74
C TYR A 324 -22.59 -5.72 -5.20
N TRP A 325 -21.86 -4.61 -5.31
CA TRP A 325 -22.37 -3.36 -5.86
C TRP A 325 -21.31 -2.68 -6.72
N TYR A 326 -21.73 -2.06 -7.82
CA TYR A 326 -20.87 -1.36 -8.77
C TYR A 326 -21.70 -0.44 -9.67
N LYS A 327 -21.03 0.42 -10.45
CA LYS A 327 -21.59 1.08 -11.64
C LYS A 327 -20.67 0.77 -12.82
N ASP A 328 -21.20 0.78 -14.03
CA ASP A 328 -20.42 0.39 -15.22
C ASP A 328 -19.33 1.42 -15.57
N ASN A 329 -19.64 2.72 -15.48
CA ASN A 329 -18.80 3.79 -16.03
C ASN A 329 -18.27 4.78 -14.99
N TYR A 330 -18.69 4.68 -13.73
CA TYR A 330 -18.38 5.65 -12.68
C TYR A 330 -18.14 4.95 -11.34
N PHE A 331 -17.58 5.67 -10.38
CA PHE A 331 -17.47 5.15 -9.03
C PHE A 331 -18.82 5.10 -8.33
N THR A 332 -19.08 4.00 -7.64
CA THR A 332 -20.15 3.90 -6.66
C THR A 332 -19.72 4.63 -5.40
N SER A 333 -20.61 5.44 -4.83
CA SER A 333 -20.42 6.12 -3.56
C SER A 333 -21.52 5.68 -2.59
N LEU A 334 -21.13 5.16 -1.43
CA LEU A 334 -22.03 4.78 -0.33
C LEU A 334 -21.61 5.49 0.96
N LYS A 335 -22.58 5.99 1.73
CA LYS A 335 -22.34 6.48 3.09
C LYS A 335 -23.37 5.93 4.05
N GLY A 336 -23.00 5.82 5.31
CA GLY A 336 -23.89 5.30 6.33
C GLY A 336 -23.21 5.12 7.67
N THR A 337 -23.83 4.30 8.51
CA THR A 337 -23.30 3.92 9.83
C THR A 337 -23.44 2.43 10.05
N PHE A 338 -22.61 1.87 10.93
CA PHE A 338 -22.77 0.49 11.37
C PHE A 338 -22.40 0.29 12.85
N THR A 339 -23.02 -0.73 13.45
CA THR A 339 -22.66 -1.32 14.75
C THR A 339 -22.40 -2.82 14.57
N LYS A 340 -22.24 -3.58 15.65
CA LYS A 340 -22.24 -5.05 15.60
C LYS A 340 -23.58 -5.65 15.17
N ASP A 341 -24.68 -4.91 15.31
CA ASP A 341 -26.03 -5.42 15.13
C ASP A 341 -26.66 -4.98 13.80
N ILE A 342 -26.26 -3.80 13.27
CA ILE A 342 -26.91 -3.23 12.09
C ILE A 342 -25.95 -2.40 11.24
N THR A 343 -26.20 -2.37 9.94
CA THR A 343 -25.64 -1.39 9.00
C THR A 343 -26.78 -0.62 8.34
N THR A 344 -26.65 0.69 8.29
CA THR A 344 -27.64 1.59 7.67
C THR A 344 -26.96 2.42 6.59
N VAL A 345 -27.35 2.21 5.33
CA VAL A 345 -26.96 3.08 4.21
C VAL A 345 -27.83 4.32 4.24
N THR A 346 -27.22 5.49 4.43
CA THR A 346 -27.92 6.79 4.50
C THR A 346 -27.88 7.55 3.18
N SER A 347 -26.92 7.26 2.30
CA SER A 347 -26.87 7.83 0.96
C SER A 347 -26.10 6.95 -0.02
N HIS A 348 -26.52 7.00 -1.29
CA HIS A 348 -25.82 6.38 -2.42
C HIS A 348 -26.01 7.18 -3.71
N ASN A 349 -25.15 6.95 -4.71
CA ASN A 349 -25.26 7.53 -6.06
C ASN A 349 -25.76 6.53 -7.13
N LEU A 350 -26.32 5.40 -6.72
CA LEU A 350 -26.96 4.43 -7.62
C LEU A 350 -28.31 4.96 -8.13
N THR A 351 -28.53 4.86 -9.44
CA THR A 351 -29.79 5.18 -10.10
C THR A 351 -30.81 4.05 -9.93
N LYS A 352 -32.09 4.33 -10.21
CA LYS A 352 -33.15 3.30 -10.15
C LYS A 352 -32.87 2.13 -11.08
N GLU A 353 -32.31 2.38 -12.26
CA GLU A 353 -32.02 1.32 -13.24
C GLU A 353 -30.85 0.44 -12.80
N GLU A 354 -29.81 1.03 -12.19
CA GLU A 354 -28.69 0.28 -11.59
C GLU A 354 -29.17 -0.55 -10.40
N LEU A 355 -30.00 0.03 -9.51
CA LEU A 355 -30.55 -0.70 -8.35
C LEU A 355 -31.38 -1.93 -8.76
N ASN A 356 -32.09 -1.88 -9.88
CA ASN A 356 -32.86 -3.03 -10.39
C ASN A 356 -31.97 -4.19 -10.89
N LYS A 357 -30.68 -3.95 -11.14
CA LYS A 357 -29.70 -4.93 -11.64
C LYS A 357 -28.79 -5.48 -10.53
N LEU A 358 -28.83 -4.88 -9.35
CA LEU A 358 -27.95 -5.18 -8.22
C LEU A 358 -28.74 -5.82 -7.06
N PRO A 359 -28.07 -6.53 -6.14
CA PRO A 359 -28.67 -6.88 -4.86
C PRO A 359 -29.29 -5.66 -4.17
N ASP A 360 -30.43 -5.87 -3.50
CA ASP A 360 -31.09 -4.81 -2.74
C ASP A 360 -30.09 -4.14 -1.78
N ILE A 361 -30.01 -2.82 -1.86
CA ILE A 361 -29.05 -2.03 -1.08
C ILE A 361 -29.26 -2.18 0.44
N THR A 362 -30.47 -2.57 0.87
CA THR A 362 -30.77 -2.88 2.28
C THR A 362 -30.04 -4.13 2.78
N ASN A 363 -29.54 -5.00 1.88
CA ASN A 363 -28.69 -6.14 2.22
C ASN A 363 -27.22 -5.75 2.42
N PHE A 364 -26.84 -4.50 2.15
CA PHE A 364 -25.49 -4.01 2.43
C PHE A 364 -25.25 -4.01 3.94
N SER A 365 -24.34 -4.87 4.40
CA SER A 365 -24.07 -5.04 5.81
C SER A 365 -22.63 -5.53 6.04
N PHE A 366 -22.01 -5.01 7.10
CA PHE A 366 -20.70 -5.48 7.58
C PHE A 366 -20.81 -6.67 8.55
N GLN A 367 -22.01 -6.94 9.07
CA GLN A 367 -22.25 -8.07 9.96
C GLN A 367 -22.07 -9.38 9.20
N ASP A 368 -21.50 -10.38 9.87
CA ASP A 368 -21.33 -11.74 9.36
C ASP A 368 -20.62 -11.85 8.00
N ARG A 369 -19.77 -10.87 7.68
CA ARG A 369 -18.91 -10.90 6.49
C ARG A 369 -17.57 -11.54 6.82
N LYS A 370 -17.21 -12.56 6.05
CA LYS A 370 -15.94 -13.30 6.18
C LYS A 370 -14.87 -12.82 5.20
N ILE A 371 -15.34 -12.27 4.08
CA ILE A 371 -14.49 -11.69 3.06
C ILE A 371 -15.13 -10.39 2.60
N LEU A 372 -14.32 -9.33 2.56
CA LEU A 372 -14.67 -8.05 1.96
C LEU A 372 -13.60 -7.70 0.95
N THR A 373 -14.00 -7.54 -0.32
CA THR A 373 -13.09 -7.09 -1.35
C THR A 373 -13.61 -5.86 -2.08
N ILE A 374 -12.69 -5.00 -2.47
CA ILE A 374 -12.93 -3.84 -3.32
C ILE A 374 -11.88 -3.84 -4.41
N GLY A 375 -12.27 -3.43 -5.60
CA GLY A 375 -11.37 -3.25 -6.72
C GLY A 375 -12.10 -3.43 -8.04
N GLY A 376 -11.54 -2.84 -9.10
CA GLY A 376 -12.02 -3.04 -10.46
C GLY A 376 -10.91 -3.67 -11.29
N ILE A 377 -11.21 -4.75 -11.99
CA ILE A 377 -10.31 -5.34 -12.97
C ILE A 377 -10.70 -4.80 -14.34
N LYS A 378 -9.77 -4.11 -14.98
CA LYS A 378 -9.94 -3.63 -16.36
C LYS A 378 -9.78 -4.80 -17.31
N THR A 379 -10.67 -4.88 -18.28
CA THR A 379 -10.69 -5.94 -19.27
C THR A 379 -11.10 -5.36 -20.61
N ASN A 380 -10.35 -5.68 -21.64
CA ASN A 380 -10.70 -5.48 -23.03
C ASN A 380 -11.24 -6.81 -23.59
N ILE A 381 -12.44 -6.80 -24.14
CA ILE A 381 -13.01 -7.95 -24.84
C ILE A 381 -12.73 -7.79 -26.34
N HIS A 382 -12.23 -8.84 -26.99
CA HIS A 382 -12.03 -8.83 -28.44
C HIS A 382 -13.36 -8.96 -29.18
N PRO A 383 -13.40 -8.74 -30.50
CA PRO A 383 -14.63 -8.89 -31.23
C PRO A 383 -15.20 -10.31 -31.10
N VAL A 384 -16.52 -10.39 -30.89
CA VAL A 384 -17.25 -11.65 -30.79
C VAL A 384 -18.31 -11.65 -31.86
N ASN A 385 -18.29 -12.64 -32.75
CA ASN A 385 -19.21 -12.76 -33.86
C ASN A 385 -19.53 -14.24 -34.15
N ASN A 386 -20.49 -14.45 -35.03
CA ASN A 386 -21.00 -15.77 -35.41
C ASN A 386 -20.09 -16.55 -36.40
N THR A 387 -18.84 -16.13 -36.60
CA THR A 387 -17.87 -16.80 -37.49
C THR A 387 -16.61 -17.31 -36.79
N SER A 388 -16.29 -16.79 -35.60
CA SER A 388 -15.12 -17.20 -34.82
C SER A 388 -15.43 -18.29 -33.80
N ASN A 389 -14.59 -19.33 -33.74
CA ASN A 389 -14.61 -20.35 -32.68
C ASN A 389 -13.72 -20.00 -31.48
N THR A 390 -13.30 -18.73 -31.35
CA THR A 390 -12.45 -18.28 -30.26
C THR A 390 -13.07 -17.07 -29.60
N PHE A 391 -13.21 -17.14 -28.27
CA PHE A 391 -13.51 -15.99 -27.42
C PHE A 391 -12.22 -15.54 -26.75
N SER A 392 -11.84 -14.28 -26.92
CA SER A 392 -10.56 -13.77 -26.41
C SER A 392 -10.68 -12.34 -25.88
N GLY A 393 -9.65 -11.92 -25.17
CA GLY A 393 -9.56 -10.57 -24.62
C GLY A 393 -8.24 -10.33 -23.91
N HIS A 394 -8.07 -9.13 -23.36
CA HIS A 394 -6.93 -8.79 -22.52
C HIS A 394 -7.39 -8.28 -21.16
N THR A 395 -6.76 -8.73 -20.09
CA THR A 395 -7.01 -8.29 -18.72
C THR A 395 -5.72 -8.24 -17.91
N ILE A 396 -5.79 -8.18 -16.59
CA ILE A 396 -4.60 -8.33 -15.74
C ILE A 396 -3.97 -9.73 -15.94
N SER A 397 -2.64 -9.80 -15.97
CA SER A 397 -1.89 -11.05 -16.15
C SER A 397 -2.22 -12.09 -15.08
N PHE A 398 -2.30 -13.36 -15.48
CA PHE A 398 -2.60 -14.49 -14.60
C PHE A 398 -3.93 -14.39 -13.83
N ALA A 399 -4.91 -13.71 -14.39
CA ALA A 399 -6.27 -13.69 -13.89
C ALA A 399 -7.06 -14.88 -14.41
N ASP A 400 -7.93 -15.42 -13.57
CA ASP A 400 -8.90 -16.42 -14.03
C ASP A 400 -10.07 -15.72 -14.70
N VAL A 401 -10.52 -16.29 -15.80
CA VAL A 401 -11.59 -15.77 -16.66
C VAL A 401 -12.67 -16.83 -16.79
N LYS A 402 -13.92 -16.44 -16.56
CA LYS A 402 -15.12 -17.25 -16.79
C LYS A 402 -16.00 -16.57 -17.82
N ILE A 403 -16.47 -17.31 -18.82
CA ILE A 403 -17.56 -16.85 -19.69
C ILE A 403 -18.78 -17.75 -19.55
N GLU A 404 -19.96 -17.12 -19.58
CA GLU A 404 -21.25 -17.80 -19.48
C GLU A 404 -22.19 -17.28 -20.59
N TYR A 405 -22.71 -18.20 -21.42
CA TYR A 405 -23.69 -17.93 -22.49
C TYR A 405 -24.45 -19.22 -22.83
N ASP A 406 -25.74 -19.15 -23.18
CA ASP A 406 -26.56 -20.31 -23.60
C ASP A 406 -26.39 -21.59 -22.76
N ASN A 407 -26.28 -21.46 -21.43
CA ASN A 407 -26.01 -22.53 -20.44
C ASN A 407 -24.62 -23.19 -20.55
N GLN A 408 -23.72 -22.65 -21.36
CA GLN A 408 -22.31 -23.01 -21.36
C GLN A 408 -21.55 -22.20 -20.32
N ILE A 409 -20.59 -22.83 -19.66
CA ILE A 409 -19.64 -22.21 -18.75
C ILE A 409 -18.26 -22.65 -19.18
N LEU A 410 -17.43 -21.69 -19.58
CA LEU A 410 -16.07 -21.95 -20.03
C LEU A 410 -15.11 -21.09 -19.23
N THR A 411 -13.91 -21.62 -18.97
CA THR A 411 -12.89 -20.96 -18.15
C THR A 411 -11.54 -20.93 -18.85
N ALA A 412 -10.78 -19.87 -18.65
CA ALA A 412 -9.39 -19.76 -19.04
C ALA A 412 -8.62 -18.96 -17.98
N SER A 413 -7.31 -18.86 -18.13
CA SER A 413 -6.48 -17.92 -17.38
C SER A 413 -5.74 -17.03 -18.38
N SER A 414 -5.53 -15.77 -18.03
CA SER A 414 -4.73 -14.88 -18.86
C SER A 414 -3.24 -15.17 -18.72
N ASP A 415 -2.49 -14.93 -19.80
CA ASP A 415 -1.04 -15.10 -19.84
C ASP A 415 -0.27 -13.94 -19.18
N GLU A 416 1.05 -13.91 -19.34
CA GLU A 416 1.92 -12.85 -18.82
C GLU A 416 1.65 -11.47 -19.43
N ASN A 417 1.11 -11.42 -20.65
CA ASN A 417 0.72 -10.19 -21.36
C ASN A 417 -0.74 -9.79 -21.06
N GLY A 418 -1.48 -10.65 -20.36
CA GLY A 418 -2.88 -10.46 -20.02
C GLY A 418 -3.85 -10.99 -21.07
N LEU A 419 -3.38 -11.62 -22.16
CA LEU A 419 -4.23 -12.25 -23.16
C LEU A 419 -4.89 -13.51 -22.56
N PHE A 420 -6.19 -13.67 -22.75
CA PHE A 420 -6.88 -14.93 -22.52
C PHE A 420 -7.59 -15.37 -23.79
N GLU A 421 -7.64 -16.68 -24.02
CA GLU A 421 -8.30 -17.29 -25.17
C GLU A 421 -9.09 -18.53 -24.71
N ILE A 422 -10.31 -18.66 -25.21
CA ILE A 422 -11.23 -19.76 -24.95
C ILE A 422 -11.67 -20.34 -26.28
N ASN A 423 -11.41 -21.63 -26.49
CA ASN A 423 -11.91 -22.36 -27.65
C ASN A 423 -13.39 -22.69 -27.45
N LEU A 424 -14.19 -22.39 -28.47
CA LEU A 424 -15.62 -22.64 -28.52
C LEU A 424 -15.89 -23.84 -29.43
N ASP A 425 -16.85 -24.69 -29.05
CA ASP A 425 -17.30 -25.80 -29.91
C ASP A 425 -17.95 -25.29 -31.21
N SER A 426 -18.60 -24.12 -31.14
CA SER A 426 -19.21 -23.40 -32.27
C SER A 426 -19.20 -21.90 -32.00
N PRO A 427 -19.27 -21.04 -33.04
CA PRO A 427 -19.37 -19.59 -32.85
C PRO A 427 -20.61 -19.21 -32.03
N ILE A 428 -20.51 -18.12 -31.27
CA ILE A 428 -21.66 -17.58 -30.53
C ILE A 428 -22.55 -16.85 -31.53
N GLU A 429 -23.82 -17.26 -31.63
CA GLU A 429 -24.82 -16.62 -32.49
C GLU A 429 -25.04 -15.14 -32.14
N ASP A 430 -25.63 -14.38 -33.06
CA ASP A 430 -25.99 -12.99 -32.82
C ASP A 430 -27.15 -12.87 -31.81
N ASN A 431 -27.22 -11.73 -31.13
CA ASN A 431 -28.20 -11.39 -30.08
C ASN A 431 -28.12 -12.25 -28.81
N LYS A 432 -26.95 -12.83 -28.53
CA LYS A 432 -26.67 -13.55 -27.29
C LYS A 432 -26.00 -12.64 -26.28
N ILE A 433 -26.38 -12.80 -25.01
CA ILE A 433 -25.71 -12.13 -23.90
C ILE A 433 -24.60 -13.05 -23.41
N VAL A 434 -23.37 -12.56 -23.45
CA VAL A 434 -22.20 -13.24 -22.87
C VAL A 434 -21.82 -12.51 -21.59
N LYS A 435 -21.83 -13.23 -20.47
CA LYS A 435 -21.32 -12.74 -19.18
C LYS A 435 -19.85 -13.13 -19.07
N VAL A 436 -18.98 -12.15 -18.85
CA VAL A 436 -17.54 -12.33 -18.66
C VAL A 436 -17.20 -11.95 -17.23
N THR A 437 -16.59 -12.86 -16.50
CA THR A 437 -16.20 -12.67 -15.11
C THR A 437 -14.70 -12.87 -14.95
N ILE A 438 -14.04 -11.96 -14.24
CA ILE A 438 -12.58 -11.97 -14.03
C ILE A 438 -12.30 -12.01 -12.53
N TYR A 439 -11.34 -12.86 -12.15
CA TYR A 439 -10.90 -13.08 -10.77
C TYR A 439 -9.40 -12.85 -10.65
N PHE A 440 -8.99 -12.01 -9.71
CA PHE A 440 -7.57 -11.79 -9.42
C PHE A 440 -7.38 -11.26 -8.00
N ASN A 441 -6.61 -11.98 -7.17
CA ASN A 441 -6.25 -11.57 -5.79
C ASN A 441 -7.44 -11.08 -4.94
N GLY A 442 -8.57 -11.79 -4.99
CA GLY A 442 -9.79 -11.43 -4.26
C GLY A 442 -10.65 -10.36 -4.93
N CYS A 443 -10.16 -9.67 -5.96
CA CYS A 443 -10.98 -8.83 -6.81
C CYS A 443 -11.82 -9.67 -7.77
N PHE A 444 -13.08 -9.28 -7.92
CA PHE A 444 -14.06 -9.88 -8.81
C PHE A 444 -14.61 -8.77 -9.70
N SER A 445 -14.68 -8.99 -11.01
CA SER A 445 -15.28 -8.06 -11.98
C SER A 445 -16.18 -8.83 -12.94
N GLU A 446 -17.38 -8.31 -13.23
CA GLU A 446 -18.33 -8.89 -14.17
C GLU A 446 -18.69 -7.86 -15.24
N ARG A 447 -18.71 -8.28 -16.50
CA ARG A 447 -19.21 -7.51 -17.64
C ARG A 447 -20.16 -8.35 -18.47
N LYS A 448 -21.18 -7.72 -19.06
CA LYS A 448 -22.09 -8.36 -20.02
C LYS A 448 -21.95 -7.67 -21.37
N ILE A 449 -21.76 -8.45 -22.43
CA ILE A 449 -21.77 -7.98 -23.81
C ILE A 449 -22.89 -8.66 -24.59
N THR A 450 -23.35 -8.03 -25.66
CA THR A 450 -24.31 -8.62 -26.60
C THR A 450 -23.59 -8.88 -27.92
N THR A 451 -23.77 -10.07 -28.49
CA THR A 451 -23.19 -10.43 -29.80
C THR A 451 -24.05 -9.89 -30.95
N PRO A 452 -23.46 -9.50 -32.09
CA PRO A 452 -22.03 -9.36 -32.30
C PRO A 452 -21.47 -8.18 -31.49
N PHE A 453 -20.28 -8.37 -30.93
CA PHE A 453 -19.53 -7.33 -30.23
C PHE A 453 -18.34 -6.92 -31.10
N ASN A 454 -18.22 -5.63 -31.41
CA ASN A 454 -17.24 -5.12 -32.38
C ASN A 454 -15.84 -4.92 -31.80
N GLY A 455 -15.58 -5.35 -30.56
CA GLY A 455 -14.37 -5.00 -29.82
C GLY A 455 -14.44 -3.59 -29.23
N GLU A 456 -13.36 -3.18 -28.57
CA GLU A 456 -13.28 -1.91 -27.87
C GLU A 456 -11.83 -1.44 -27.73
N ILE A 457 -11.65 -0.17 -27.37
CA ILE A 457 -10.34 0.37 -26.99
C ILE A 457 -10.30 0.59 -25.49
N THR A 458 -9.21 0.17 -24.85
CA THR A 458 -9.08 0.19 -23.39
C THR A 458 -7.70 0.68 -22.98
N LEU A 459 -7.68 1.71 -22.11
CA LEU A 459 -6.50 2.02 -21.32
C LEU A 459 -6.34 0.97 -20.23
N LEU A 460 -5.62 -0.11 -20.54
CA LEU A 460 -5.53 -1.30 -19.70
C LEU A 460 -4.66 -1.06 -18.47
N LYS A 461 -3.46 -0.49 -18.64
CA LYS A 461 -2.48 -0.30 -17.56
C LYS A 461 -1.69 0.99 -17.75
N VAL A 462 -1.36 1.64 -16.64
CA VAL A 462 -0.34 2.70 -16.57
C VAL A 462 0.67 2.36 -15.49
N THR A 463 1.90 2.84 -15.62
CA THR A 463 2.79 2.98 -14.46
C THR A 463 2.08 3.82 -13.40
N GLY A 464 1.99 3.29 -12.17
CA GLY A 464 1.43 3.98 -11.00
C GLY A 464 2.38 5.07 -10.50
N ASN A 465 2.68 5.08 -9.21
CA ASN A 465 3.61 6.04 -8.58
C ASN A 465 4.89 6.35 -9.40
N ILE A 466 5.16 7.65 -9.64
CA ILE A 466 6.25 8.15 -10.50
C ILE A 466 7.16 9.11 -9.71
N PRO A 467 8.19 8.60 -9.00
CA PRO A 467 9.12 9.47 -8.29
C PRO A 467 10.10 10.15 -9.26
N PHE A 468 10.45 11.40 -8.95
CA PHE A 468 11.49 12.15 -9.66
C PHE A 468 12.87 11.90 -9.05
N SER A 469 13.89 11.90 -9.90
CA SER A 469 15.29 11.77 -9.50
C SER A 469 15.83 13.13 -9.05
N THR A 470 16.73 13.13 -8.08
CA THR A 470 17.50 14.31 -7.70
C THR A 470 18.67 14.57 -8.66
N ASN A 471 19.00 13.60 -9.53
CA ASN A 471 20.01 13.76 -10.58
C ASN A 471 19.44 14.59 -11.73
N LYS A 472 19.88 15.84 -11.80
CA LYS A 472 19.44 16.82 -12.79
C LYS A 472 19.95 16.45 -14.19
N ILE A 473 19.08 16.55 -15.21
CA ILE A 473 19.49 16.48 -16.62
C ILE A 473 19.90 17.85 -17.19
N SER A 474 19.47 18.92 -16.53
CA SER A 474 19.85 20.30 -16.84
C SER A 474 19.91 21.11 -15.54
N THR A 475 20.86 22.03 -15.44
CA THR A 475 21.01 22.95 -14.30
C THR A 475 20.43 24.33 -14.57
N THR A 476 20.29 24.73 -15.85
CA THR A 476 19.72 26.03 -16.24
C THR A 476 18.84 25.88 -17.50
N PRO A 477 17.50 25.77 -17.36
CA PRO A 477 16.77 25.62 -16.10
C PRO A 477 17.05 24.28 -15.42
N ILE A 478 16.75 24.17 -14.12
CA ILE A 478 16.79 22.88 -13.41
C ILE A 478 15.72 21.96 -14.01
N ILE A 479 16.12 20.77 -14.44
CA ILE A 479 15.19 19.74 -14.93
C ILE A 479 15.53 18.42 -14.22
N LEU A 480 14.52 17.86 -13.57
CA LEU A 480 14.58 16.59 -12.87
C LEU A 480 13.83 15.52 -13.68
N PRO A 481 14.50 14.43 -14.11
CA PRO A 481 13.85 13.32 -14.81
C PRO A 481 13.13 12.42 -13.80
N LYS A 482 12.26 11.53 -14.30
CA LYS A 482 11.72 10.43 -13.48
C LYS A 482 12.87 9.49 -13.08
N GLN A 483 12.72 8.77 -11.97
CA GLN A 483 13.70 7.75 -11.57
C GLN A 483 13.70 6.55 -12.52
N ASN A 484 12.52 6.14 -13.00
CA ASN A 484 12.33 4.97 -13.86
C ASN A 484 11.57 5.33 -15.15
N SER A 485 11.67 4.47 -16.16
CA SER A 485 10.81 4.55 -17.34
C SER A 485 9.34 4.32 -16.95
N THR A 486 8.43 4.89 -17.74
CA THR A 486 6.98 4.73 -17.53
C THR A 486 6.36 4.15 -18.78
N THR A 487 5.43 3.22 -18.62
CA THR A 487 4.74 2.54 -19.71
C THR A 487 3.24 2.72 -19.57
N ILE A 488 2.57 3.01 -20.68
CA ILE A 488 1.12 2.96 -20.83
C ILE A 488 0.78 1.82 -21.79
N THR A 489 -0.10 0.92 -21.37
CA THR A 489 -0.59 -0.21 -22.16
C THR A 489 -2.01 0.07 -22.60
N ILE A 490 -2.21 0.05 -23.90
CA ILE A 490 -3.51 0.25 -24.56
C ILE A 490 -3.80 -0.99 -25.39
N VAL A 491 -5.05 -1.45 -25.34
CA VAL A 491 -5.54 -2.52 -26.22
C VAL A 491 -6.60 -1.92 -27.10
N ASP A 492 -6.41 -2.00 -28.41
CA ASP A 492 -7.43 -1.66 -29.40
C ASP A 492 -7.85 -2.95 -30.11
N SER A 493 -9.07 -3.39 -29.84
CA SER A 493 -9.63 -4.61 -30.42
C SER A 493 -10.76 -4.33 -31.41
N ARG A 494 -11.01 -3.06 -31.76
CA ARG A 494 -12.13 -2.69 -32.62
C ARG A 494 -11.97 -3.26 -34.04
N ILE A 495 -13.01 -3.90 -34.59
CA ILE A 495 -13.01 -4.40 -35.98
C ILE A 495 -12.76 -3.25 -36.98
N ASN A 496 -13.40 -2.10 -36.75
CA ASN A 496 -13.23 -0.88 -37.53
C ASN A 496 -12.47 0.16 -36.70
N ALA A 497 -11.22 -0.14 -36.36
CA ALA A 497 -10.42 0.74 -35.54
C ALA A 497 -10.23 2.11 -36.21
N THR A 498 -10.33 3.17 -35.41
CA THR A 498 -10.07 4.57 -35.79
C THR A 498 -8.81 5.06 -35.08
N LYS A 499 -8.17 6.10 -35.61
CA LYS A 499 -7.08 6.79 -34.89
C LYS A 499 -7.53 7.15 -33.48
N TRP A 500 -6.64 6.98 -32.51
CA TRP A 500 -6.90 7.36 -31.13
C TRP A 500 -5.76 8.22 -30.59
N LYS A 501 -6.11 9.03 -29.59
CA LYS A 501 -5.25 10.05 -29.00
C LYS A 501 -5.14 9.85 -27.51
N LEU A 502 -3.92 9.92 -26.99
CA LEU A 502 -3.63 9.86 -25.56
C LEU A 502 -3.38 11.27 -25.02
N TYR A 503 -4.13 11.62 -23.98
CA TYR A 503 -4.06 12.89 -23.30
C TYR A 503 -3.61 12.74 -21.85
N LEU A 504 -2.96 13.79 -21.35
CA LEU A 504 -2.50 13.90 -19.97
C LEU A 504 -2.91 15.24 -19.35
N SER A 505 -3.34 15.22 -18.10
CA SER A 505 -3.55 16.40 -17.25
C SER A 505 -3.21 16.07 -15.79
N PHE A 506 -3.30 17.04 -14.88
CA PHE A 506 -3.28 16.81 -13.44
C PHE A 506 -4.51 17.39 -12.75
N ASN A 507 -4.88 16.88 -11.57
CA ASN A 507 -5.99 17.45 -10.79
C ASN A 507 -5.62 18.80 -10.17
N ASN A 508 -4.43 18.87 -9.58
CA ASN A 508 -3.89 20.06 -8.93
C ASN A 508 -2.38 20.17 -9.24
N PRO A 509 -1.76 21.34 -9.08
CA PRO A 509 -0.29 21.43 -9.10
C PRO A 509 0.34 20.52 -8.03
N MET A 510 1.66 20.33 -8.07
CA MET A 510 2.33 19.58 -7.00
C MET A 510 2.29 20.39 -5.69
N ILE A 511 1.77 19.77 -4.63
CA ILE A 511 1.52 20.40 -3.33
C ILE A 511 2.17 19.55 -2.24
N GLU A 512 2.77 20.21 -1.25
CA GLU A 512 3.27 19.56 -0.02
C GLU A 512 2.27 19.69 1.14
N GLN A 513 2.53 18.96 2.23
CA GLN A 513 1.60 18.81 3.37
C GLN A 513 1.13 20.12 4.02
N MET A 514 1.98 21.15 4.13
CA MET A 514 1.65 22.48 4.65
C MET A 514 1.03 23.43 3.60
N GLY A 515 0.73 22.93 2.40
CA GLY A 515 0.06 23.67 1.35
C GLY A 515 0.95 24.52 0.43
N LYS A 516 2.28 24.42 0.54
CA LYS A 516 3.18 25.05 -0.44
C LYS A 516 3.02 24.36 -1.79
N VAL A 517 3.01 25.17 -2.85
CA VAL A 517 2.73 24.72 -4.22
C VAL A 517 3.96 24.90 -5.10
N LEU A 518 4.19 23.96 -6.03
CA LEU A 518 5.10 24.12 -7.17
C LEU A 518 4.29 24.45 -8.42
N ILE A 519 4.21 25.74 -8.75
CA ILE A 519 3.46 26.26 -9.90
C ILE A 519 4.22 25.95 -11.19
N ASP A 520 3.49 25.58 -12.26
CA ASP A 520 4.04 25.31 -13.61
C ASP A 520 5.24 24.36 -13.64
N SER A 521 5.28 23.44 -12.69
CA SER A 521 6.45 22.60 -12.44
C SER A 521 6.46 21.28 -13.18
N LEU A 522 5.32 20.82 -13.70
CA LEU A 522 5.25 19.58 -14.46
C LEU A 522 5.18 19.85 -15.96
N ALA A 523 6.02 19.14 -16.70
CA ALA A 523 5.97 19.12 -18.16
C ALA A 523 6.06 17.69 -18.69
N PHE A 524 5.80 17.54 -19.98
CA PHE A 524 5.86 16.27 -20.69
C PHE A 524 6.70 16.41 -21.95
N LYS A 525 7.77 15.62 -22.07
CA LYS A 525 8.63 15.57 -23.26
C LYS A 525 8.24 14.41 -24.15
N LYS A 526 7.70 14.72 -25.32
CA LYS A 526 7.28 13.74 -26.35
C LYS A 526 8.47 13.03 -26.99
N PHE A 527 8.17 12.00 -27.80
CA PHE A 527 9.17 11.28 -28.58
C PHE A 527 9.93 12.18 -29.55
N ASN A 528 9.26 13.13 -30.20
CA ASN A 528 9.85 14.15 -31.08
C ASN A 528 10.63 15.27 -30.35
N ASN A 529 10.85 15.14 -29.03
CA ASN A 529 11.51 16.13 -28.15
C ASN A 529 10.72 17.43 -27.88
N GLU A 530 9.48 17.55 -28.37
CA GLU A 530 8.60 18.65 -27.97
C GLU A 530 8.31 18.56 -26.46
N ILE A 531 8.41 19.68 -25.75
CA ILE A 531 8.09 19.79 -24.32
C ILE A 531 6.79 20.56 -24.18
N ILE A 532 5.79 19.94 -23.54
CA ILE A 532 4.51 20.55 -23.22
C ILE A 532 4.42 20.77 -21.72
N LYS A 533 4.09 21.99 -21.30
CA LYS A 533 3.73 22.25 -19.89
C LYS A 533 2.38 21.64 -19.57
N LEU A 534 2.32 20.85 -18.50
CA LEU A 534 1.08 20.24 -18.06
C LEU A 534 0.25 21.24 -17.25
N SER A 535 -1.07 21.07 -17.31
CA SER A 535 -2.03 21.82 -16.51
C SER A 535 -3.22 20.94 -16.14
N THR A 536 -4.25 21.54 -15.54
CA THR A 536 -5.55 20.90 -15.33
C THR A 536 -6.31 20.62 -16.63
N ILE A 537 -5.86 21.19 -17.76
CA ILE A 537 -6.45 20.99 -19.08
C ILE A 537 -5.71 19.86 -19.78
N LYS A 538 -6.46 18.92 -20.36
CA LYS A 538 -5.93 17.80 -21.17
C LYS A 538 -4.96 18.30 -22.25
N LYS A 539 -3.78 17.68 -22.31
CA LYS A 539 -2.77 17.91 -23.35
C LYS A 539 -2.52 16.64 -24.13
N LEU A 540 -2.51 16.75 -25.47
CA LEU A 540 -2.18 15.63 -26.36
C LEU A 540 -0.70 15.27 -26.21
N VAL A 541 -0.42 14.02 -25.85
CA VAL A 541 0.95 13.54 -25.60
C VAL A 541 1.38 12.41 -26.55
N TYR A 542 0.42 11.69 -27.13
CA TYR A 542 0.67 10.65 -28.13
C TYR A 542 -0.57 10.50 -29.04
N GLU A 543 -0.34 10.14 -30.29
CA GLU A 543 -1.39 9.86 -31.28
C GLU A 543 -0.97 8.60 -32.05
N GLU A 544 -1.90 7.65 -32.17
CA GLU A 544 -1.70 6.47 -33.00
C GLU A 544 -2.32 6.72 -34.38
N GLU A 545 -1.47 6.62 -35.40
CA GLU A 545 -1.89 6.83 -36.79
C GLU A 545 -2.11 5.52 -37.54
N ASN A 546 -1.47 4.44 -37.09
CA ASN A 546 -1.63 3.13 -37.70
C ASN A 546 -2.85 2.46 -37.13
N VAL A 547 -3.76 2.07 -38.02
CA VAL A 547 -5.00 1.42 -37.64
C VAL A 547 -5.09 0.13 -38.44
N GLY A 548 -4.67 -0.96 -37.79
CA GLY A 548 -4.75 -2.31 -38.36
C GLY A 548 -6.15 -2.90 -38.24
N SER A 549 -6.44 -3.95 -39.01
CA SER A 549 -7.68 -4.73 -38.89
C SER A 549 -7.64 -5.77 -37.75
N ASN A 550 -6.54 -5.86 -37.01
CA ASN A 550 -6.29 -6.85 -36.00
C ASN A 550 -6.22 -6.20 -34.61
N VAL A 551 -6.44 -7.00 -33.57
CA VAL A 551 -6.22 -6.60 -32.18
C VAL A 551 -4.78 -6.10 -32.02
N GLU A 552 -4.64 -4.88 -31.51
CA GLU A 552 -3.34 -4.27 -31.23
C GLU A 552 -3.13 -4.07 -29.72
N LEU A 553 -1.99 -4.55 -29.23
CA LEU A 553 -1.49 -4.29 -27.88
C LEU A 553 -0.33 -3.28 -27.95
N SER A 554 -0.61 -2.01 -27.69
CA SER A 554 0.37 -0.93 -27.78
C SER A 554 0.98 -0.65 -26.40
N ASN A 555 2.29 -0.91 -26.25
CA ASN A 555 3.07 -0.59 -25.05
C ASN A 555 3.91 0.67 -25.27
N ILE A 556 3.35 1.83 -24.91
CA ILE A 556 4.01 3.13 -25.08
C ILE A 556 4.96 3.37 -23.91
N THR A 557 6.26 3.21 -24.15
CA THR A 557 7.29 3.35 -23.10
C THR A 557 8.05 4.67 -23.25
N PHE A 558 8.01 5.49 -22.20
CA PHE A 558 8.78 6.72 -22.07
C PHE A 558 9.98 6.48 -21.16
N SER A 559 11.20 6.66 -21.69
CA SER A 559 12.46 6.63 -20.92
C SER A 559 12.46 7.66 -19.78
N THR A 560 13.50 7.64 -18.94
CA THR A 560 13.64 8.57 -17.81
C THR A 560 13.71 10.04 -18.23
N ASP A 561 14.28 10.32 -19.41
CA ASP A 561 14.40 11.66 -20.01
C ASP A 561 13.26 12.03 -20.97
N LYS A 562 12.23 11.18 -21.06
CA LYS A 562 11.01 11.35 -21.87
C LYS A 562 9.76 11.24 -21.00
N GLY A 563 8.63 11.69 -21.51
CA GLY A 563 7.39 11.75 -20.73
C GLY A 563 7.46 12.80 -19.63
N LEU A 564 6.95 12.50 -18.43
CA LEU A 564 6.92 13.46 -17.33
C LEU A 564 8.32 13.96 -16.93
N LEU A 565 8.44 15.26 -16.70
CA LEU A 565 9.63 15.97 -16.25
C LEU A 565 9.23 17.02 -15.20
N LEU A 566 10.09 17.24 -14.21
CA LEU A 566 9.89 18.23 -13.16
C LEU A 566 10.84 19.43 -13.36
N PHE A 567 10.24 20.60 -13.43
CA PHE A 567 10.83 21.93 -13.57
C PHE A 567 10.54 22.71 -12.29
N PRO A 568 11.30 22.51 -11.20
CA PRO A 568 10.98 23.15 -9.93
C PRO A 568 11.02 24.69 -10.09
N SER A 569 9.93 25.36 -9.72
CA SER A 569 9.80 26.81 -9.81
C SER A 569 10.53 27.58 -8.70
N LYS A 570 11.06 26.84 -7.72
CA LYS A 570 11.77 27.31 -6.53
C LYS A 570 12.70 26.20 -6.02
N ASP A 571 13.57 26.54 -5.08
CA ASP A 571 14.39 25.54 -4.40
C ASP A 571 13.52 24.51 -3.66
N LEU A 572 13.94 23.25 -3.75
CA LEU A 572 13.33 22.12 -3.04
C LEU A 572 14.14 21.88 -1.76
N PHE A 573 13.50 21.94 -0.60
CA PHE A 573 14.18 21.75 0.68
C PHE A 573 14.20 20.27 1.10
N LEU A 574 15.25 19.89 1.82
CA LEU A 574 15.35 18.58 2.45
C LEU A 574 14.17 18.40 3.42
N ASN A 575 13.43 17.30 3.27
CA ASN A 575 12.19 16.95 4.01
C ASN A 575 10.89 17.61 3.51
N GLU A 576 10.90 18.31 2.38
CA GLU A 576 9.66 18.66 1.68
C GLU A 576 9.31 17.58 0.65
N ASP A 577 8.04 17.18 0.64
CA ASP A 577 7.53 16.14 -0.23
C ASP A 577 6.30 16.67 -0.98
N TYR A 578 6.50 16.92 -2.27
CA TYR A 578 5.49 17.50 -3.15
C TYR A 578 4.89 16.39 -4.01
N LYS A 579 3.56 16.30 -4.04
CA LYS A 579 2.84 15.27 -4.81
C LYS A 579 1.67 15.83 -5.60
N THR A 580 1.28 15.12 -6.66
CA THR A 580 0.03 15.33 -7.40
C THR A 580 -0.39 14.06 -8.14
N SER A 581 -1.67 13.99 -8.52
CA SER A 581 -2.22 12.94 -9.37
C SER A 581 -2.31 13.42 -10.82
N VAL A 582 -1.77 12.62 -11.73
CA VAL A 582 -1.92 12.82 -13.18
C VAL A 582 -3.02 11.90 -13.74
N ILE A 583 -3.76 12.40 -14.72
CA ILE A 583 -4.88 11.68 -15.35
C ILE A 583 -4.52 11.40 -16.80
N TRP A 584 -4.53 10.12 -17.14
CA TRP A 584 -4.45 9.64 -18.52
C TRP A 584 -5.85 9.46 -19.08
N SER A 585 -6.08 9.90 -20.32
CA SER A 585 -7.36 9.69 -21.02
C SER A 585 -7.14 9.40 -22.49
N ILE A 586 -8.02 8.59 -23.07
CA ILE A 586 -8.02 8.21 -24.48
C ILE A 586 -9.27 8.81 -25.14
N GLU A 587 -9.11 9.35 -26.34
CA GLU A 587 -10.20 9.84 -27.20
C GLU A 587 -10.01 9.25 -28.62
N TYR A 588 -11.10 8.87 -29.30
CA TYR A 588 -11.08 8.14 -30.58
C TYR A 588 -12.33 8.38 -31.44
#